data_AF-A8X133-F1
#
_entry.id   AF-A8X133-F1
#
_cell.length_a   1.000
_cell.length_b   1.000
_cell.length_c   1.000
_cell.angle_alpha   90.00
_cell.angle_beta   90.00
_cell.angle_gamma   90.00
#
_symmetry.space_group_name_H-M   'P 1'
#
loop_
_entity.id
_entity.type
_entity.pdbx_description
1 polymer ?
#
loop_
_entity_poly.entity_id
_entity_poly.type
_entity_poly.pdbx_seq_one_letter_code
_entity_poly.pdbx_strand_id
1 'polypeptide(L)'
;MLIASRTFSFTRLLALDVAISLYIWNVWAPDWNYNVDSFWKQTSHVADNLNGTINWLRDNPAGLKLNTPVNETLAWFFSYHIYLWTTFIGFLRYDVFYRYVTNSLVFGLSTFSSMIYDLSQIFFLHFNCFDAYATKLCYLCYYTLTVLWSLVRGKKHNPLRERMDTITLDTRQQFLATSLFVILLFILPTVFVYFVVFRSLRLAVSAIQTVIYFFGTWPFQIFALQKYVVRKYYGKPIAEETSDSPAT
;
A
#
# COMPACT_ATOMS: atom_id res chain seq x y z
N MET A 1 6.49 39.20 20.19
CA MET A 1 5.06 39.44 20.48
C MET A 1 4.17 39.55 19.21
N LEU A 2 4.70 39.97 18.05
CA LEU A 2 3.90 40.19 16.81
C LEU A 2 3.57 38.93 15.98
N ILE A 3 4.28 37.80 16.15
CA ILE A 3 4.00 36.56 15.38
C ILE A 3 2.86 35.75 16.01
N ALA A 4 2.57 35.94 17.30
CA ALA A 4 1.51 35.23 18.01
C ALA A 4 0.09 35.71 17.64
N SER A 5 -0.07 36.90 17.04
CA SER A 5 -1.41 37.47 16.77
C SER A 5 -2.03 37.05 15.43
N ARG A 6 -1.26 36.38 14.55
CA ARG A 6 -1.77 35.94 13.23
C ARG A 6 -2.01 34.43 13.18
N THR A 7 -2.59 33.88 14.24
CA THR A 7 -3.15 32.53 14.20
C THR A 7 -4.32 32.49 13.22
N PHE A 8 -4.26 31.65 12.19
CA PHE A 8 -5.43 31.42 11.34
C PHE A 8 -6.52 30.73 12.17
N SER A 9 -7.73 31.27 12.09
CA SER A 9 -8.93 30.56 12.54
C SER A 9 -9.14 29.35 11.63
N PHE A 10 -9.57 28.22 12.20
CA PHE A 10 -9.91 27.02 11.45
C PHE A 10 -10.92 27.30 10.31
N THR A 11 -11.88 28.20 10.56
CA THR A 11 -12.86 28.64 9.56
C THR A 11 -12.23 29.33 8.35
N ARG A 12 -11.13 30.06 8.52
CA ARG A 12 -10.40 30.71 7.42
C ARG A 12 -9.64 29.69 6.57
N LEU A 13 -9.08 28.65 7.19
CA LEU A 13 -8.42 27.56 6.46
C LEU A 13 -9.43 26.77 5.62
N LEU A 14 -10.63 26.51 6.16
CA LEU A 14 -11.72 25.87 5.42
C LEU A 14 -12.21 26.75 4.26
N ALA A 15 -12.34 28.06 4.47
CA ALA A 15 -12.68 28.98 3.39
C ALA A 15 -11.62 28.99 2.26
N LEU A 16 -10.34 28.87 2.60
CA LEU A 16 -9.27 28.70 1.61
C LEU A 16 -9.36 27.35 0.88
N ASP A 17 -9.68 26.27 1.59
CA ASP A 17 -9.90 24.94 0.99
C ASP A 17 -10.98 24.95 -0.08
N VAL A 18 -12.11 25.60 0.21
CA VAL A 18 -13.22 25.76 -0.74
C VAL A 18 -12.86 26.73 -1.88
N ALA A 19 -12.13 27.81 -1.59
CA ALA A 19 -11.71 28.74 -2.64
C ALA A 19 -10.75 28.08 -3.65
N ILE A 20 -9.79 27.29 -3.16
CA ILE A 20 -8.85 26.53 -4.00
C ILE A 20 -9.61 25.48 -4.81
N SER A 21 -10.58 24.78 -4.22
CA SER A 21 -11.34 23.76 -4.93
C SER A 21 -12.22 24.33 -6.05
N LEU A 22 -12.85 25.49 -5.83
CA LEU A 22 -13.61 26.20 -6.86
C LEU A 22 -12.72 26.70 -8.00
N TYR A 23 -11.50 27.15 -7.69
CA TYR A 23 -10.50 27.52 -8.71
C TYR A 23 -10.12 26.30 -9.56
N ILE A 24 -9.83 25.15 -8.94
CA ILE A 24 -9.52 23.90 -9.65
C ILE A 24 -10.71 23.47 -10.52
N TRP A 25 -11.95 23.54 -10.00
CA TRP A 25 -13.15 23.24 -10.76
C TRP A 25 -13.27 24.09 -12.02
N ASN A 26 -13.00 25.40 -11.92
CA ASN A 26 -13.06 26.31 -13.08
C ASN A 26 -12.03 25.95 -14.17
N VAL A 27 -10.82 25.57 -13.76
CA VAL A 27 -9.77 25.11 -14.69
C VAL A 27 -10.11 23.76 -15.32
N TRP A 28 -10.78 22.87 -14.57
CA TRP A 28 -10.98 21.48 -14.99
C TRP A 28 -12.27 21.27 -15.80
N ALA A 29 -13.31 22.08 -15.56
CA ALA A 29 -14.60 21.98 -16.24
C ALA A 29 -14.57 22.12 -17.78
N PRO A 30 -13.75 23.01 -18.40
CA PRO A 30 -13.74 23.21 -19.84
C PRO A 30 -13.29 21.98 -20.64
N ASP A 31 -12.28 21.26 -20.14
CA ASP A 31 -11.63 20.14 -20.83
C ASP A 31 -12.04 18.77 -20.25
N TRP A 32 -13.27 18.65 -19.74
CA TRP A 32 -13.77 17.45 -19.06
C TRP A 32 -13.51 16.14 -19.82
N ASN A 33 -13.94 16.08 -21.08
CA ASN A 33 -13.86 14.86 -21.88
C ASN A 33 -12.41 14.43 -22.11
N TYR A 34 -11.52 15.40 -22.32
CA TYR A 34 -10.10 15.14 -22.51
C TYR A 34 -9.45 14.57 -21.23
N ASN A 35 -9.79 15.14 -20.06
CA ASN A 35 -9.26 14.69 -18.79
C ASN A 35 -9.70 13.26 -18.44
N VAL A 36 -10.98 12.94 -18.67
CA VAL A 36 -11.52 11.60 -18.45
C VAL A 36 -10.88 10.58 -19.40
N ASP A 37 -10.78 10.90 -20.70
CA ASP A 37 -10.12 10.03 -21.67
C ASP A 37 -8.63 9.83 -21.35
N SER A 38 -7.93 10.88 -20.94
CA SER A 38 -6.53 10.81 -20.49
C SER A 38 -6.38 9.89 -19.28
N PHE A 39 -7.24 10.00 -18.27
CA PHE A 39 -7.23 9.09 -17.11
C PHE A 39 -7.40 7.62 -17.53
N TRP A 40 -8.33 7.36 -18.46
CA TRP A 40 -8.57 6.00 -18.95
C TRP A 40 -7.40 5.45 -19.75
N LYS A 41 -6.74 6.28 -20.57
CA LYS A 41 -5.49 5.92 -21.25
C LYS A 41 -4.38 5.57 -20.26
N GLN A 42 -4.21 6.36 -19.19
CA GLN A 42 -3.23 6.05 -18.13
C GLN A 42 -3.54 4.72 -17.43
N THR A 43 -4.81 4.43 -17.19
CA THR A 43 -5.25 3.14 -16.61
C THR A 43 -4.87 1.97 -17.50
N SER A 44 -5.06 2.09 -18.82
CA SER A 44 -4.61 1.07 -19.78
C SER A 44 -3.10 0.90 -19.79
N HIS A 45 -2.34 2.00 -19.76
CA HIS A 45 -0.87 1.94 -19.68
C HIS A 45 -0.38 1.24 -18.41
N VAL A 46 -1.04 1.42 -17.27
CA VAL A 46 -0.70 0.70 -16.04
C VAL A 46 -0.92 -0.81 -16.21
N ALA A 47 -2.01 -1.22 -16.85
CA ALA A 47 -2.28 -2.62 -17.17
C ALA A 47 -1.18 -3.24 -18.05
N ASP A 48 -0.82 -2.52 -19.12
CA ASP A 48 0.19 -2.96 -20.10
C ASP A 48 1.58 -3.05 -19.46
N ASN A 49 1.96 -2.06 -18.66
CA ASN A 49 3.24 -2.06 -17.93
C ASN A 49 3.33 -3.22 -16.93
N LEU A 50 2.23 -3.53 -16.25
CA LEU A 50 2.17 -4.63 -15.29
C LEU A 50 2.27 -5.98 -16.00
N ASN A 51 1.57 -6.15 -17.14
CA ASN A 51 1.68 -7.35 -17.95
C ASN A 51 3.09 -7.48 -18.56
N GLY A 52 3.71 -6.36 -18.98
CA GLY A 52 5.11 -6.31 -19.40
C GLY A 52 6.08 -6.73 -18.29
N THR A 53 5.82 -6.31 -17.04
CA THR A 53 6.61 -6.73 -15.87
C THR A 53 6.49 -8.24 -15.62
N ILE A 54 5.29 -8.80 -15.77
CA ILE A 54 5.08 -10.26 -15.64
C ILE A 54 5.79 -11.02 -16.76
N ASN A 55 5.73 -10.53 -18.00
CA ASN A 55 6.46 -11.15 -19.12
C ASN A 55 7.98 -11.08 -18.90
N TRP A 56 8.49 -9.95 -18.39
CA TRP A 56 9.89 -9.85 -17.99
C TRP A 56 10.28 -10.84 -16.87
N LEU A 57 9.40 -11.07 -15.90
CA LEU A 57 9.58 -12.12 -14.88
C LEU A 57 9.55 -13.52 -15.50
N ARG A 58 8.74 -13.74 -16.54
CA ARG A 58 8.65 -15.01 -17.27
C ARG A 58 9.96 -15.34 -18.01
N ASP A 59 10.60 -14.33 -18.63
CA ASP A 59 11.76 -14.49 -19.51
C ASP A 59 13.13 -14.53 -18.80
N ASN A 60 13.16 -14.91 -17.51
CA ASN A 60 14.32 -14.94 -16.61
C ASN A 60 14.86 -13.53 -16.26
N PRO A 61 14.37 -12.92 -15.17
CA PRO A 61 14.76 -11.58 -14.77
C PRO A 61 16.24 -11.52 -14.40
N ALA A 62 16.94 -10.50 -14.90
CA ALA A 62 18.36 -10.26 -14.61
C ALA A 62 19.30 -11.46 -14.86
N GLY A 63 18.93 -12.37 -15.78
CA GLY A 63 19.69 -13.59 -16.07
C GLY A 63 19.58 -14.69 -15.01
N LEU A 64 18.73 -14.51 -13.99
CA LEU A 64 18.44 -15.52 -12.99
C LEU A 64 17.54 -16.59 -13.61
N LYS A 65 18.07 -17.79 -13.83
CA LYS A 65 17.29 -18.91 -14.33
C LYS A 65 16.30 -19.38 -13.27
N LEU A 66 15.05 -18.96 -13.44
CA LEU A 66 13.96 -19.34 -12.55
C LEU A 66 13.46 -20.75 -12.88
N ASN A 67 12.73 -21.33 -11.93
CA ASN A 67 12.08 -22.61 -12.16
C ASN A 67 10.95 -22.40 -13.20
N THR A 68 11.13 -22.89 -14.42
CA THR A 68 10.22 -22.66 -15.56
C THR A 68 8.76 -23.00 -15.25
N PRO A 69 8.39 -24.21 -14.77
CA PRO A 69 6.98 -24.54 -14.57
C PRO A 69 6.32 -23.68 -13.47
N VAL A 70 7.05 -23.35 -12.40
CA VAL A 70 6.50 -22.44 -11.37
C VAL A 70 6.41 -21.01 -11.89
N ASN A 71 7.40 -20.55 -12.64
CA ASN A 71 7.40 -19.21 -13.21
C ASN A 71 6.25 -19.01 -14.20
N GLU A 72 6.00 -19.99 -15.07
CA GLU A 72 4.87 -19.97 -16.00
C GLU A 72 3.54 -19.93 -15.25
N THR A 73 3.34 -20.82 -14.29
CA THR A 73 2.08 -20.88 -13.53
C THR A 73 1.81 -19.61 -12.74
N LEU A 74 2.82 -19.01 -12.11
CA LEU A 74 2.69 -17.72 -11.45
C LEU A 74 2.37 -16.60 -12.44
N ALA A 75 3.07 -16.53 -13.57
CA ALA A 75 2.81 -15.53 -14.59
C ALA A 75 1.37 -15.63 -15.12
N TRP A 76 0.89 -16.83 -15.43
CA TRP A 76 -0.51 -17.06 -15.83
C TRP A 76 -1.50 -16.61 -14.75
N PHE A 77 -1.24 -16.95 -13.49
CA PHE A 77 -2.07 -16.54 -12.35
C PHE A 77 -2.18 -15.02 -12.22
N PHE A 78 -1.04 -14.31 -12.22
CA PHE A 78 -1.05 -12.85 -12.06
C PHE A 78 -1.61 -12.14 -13.29
N SER A 79 -1.30 -12.58 -14.52
CA SER A 79 -1.88 -12.01 -15.73
C SER A 79 -3.41 -12.17 -15.76
N TYR A 80 -3.94 -13.32 -15.29
CA TYR A 80 -5.38 -13.50 -15.17
C TYR A 80 -6.01 -12.52 -14.17
N HIS A 81 -5.34 -12.21 -13.07
CA HIS A 81 -5.84 -11.21 -12.13
C HIS A 81 -5.80 -9.78 -12.70
N ILE A 82 -4.82 -9.44 -13.53
CA ILE A 82 -4.82 -8.16 -14.26
C ILE A 82 -6.06 -8.08 -15.14
N TYR A 83 -6.37 -9.15 -15.88
CA TYR A 83 -7.57 -9.21 -16.73
C TYR A 83 -8.87 -9.02 -15.92
N LEU A 84 -8.98 -9.66 -14.76
CA LEU A 84 -10.12 -9.44 -13.85
C LEU A 84 -10.21 -8.00 -13.39
N TRP A 85 -9.08 -7.39 -13.00
CA TRP A 85 -9.03 -5.99 -12.58
C TRP A 85 -9.38 -5.03 -13.72
N THR A 86 -8.86 -5.21 -14.94
CA THR A 86 -9.21 -4.36 -16.09
C THR A 86 -10.70 -4.46 -16.41
N THR A 87 -11.29 -5.65 -16.27
CA THR A 87 -12.74 -5.86 -16.47
C THR A 87 -13.54 -5.13 -15.39
N PHE A 88 -13.12 -5.27 -14.12
CA PHE A 88 -13.75 -4.61 -12.98
C PHE A 88 -13.72 -3.07 -13.10
N ILE A 89 -12.54 -2.53 -13.40
CA ILE A 89 -12.33 -1.09 -13.60
C ILE A 89 -13.06 -0.57 -14.85
N GLY A 90 -13.25 -1.41 -15.86
CA GLY A 90 -14.08 -1.09 -17.02
C GLY A 90 -15.52 -0.70 -16.66
N PHE A 91 -16.10 -1.28 -15.60
CA PHE A 91 -17.42 -0.88 -15.11
C PHE A 91 -17.46 0.53 -14.50
N LEU A 92 -16.32 1.03 -14.00
CA LEU A 92 -16.20 2.39 -13.45
C LEU A 92 -16.09 3.47 -14.54
N ARG A 93 -16.05 3.08 -15.83
CA ARG A 93 -16.01 4.01 -16.99
C ARG A 93 -17.32 4.77 -17.23
N TYR A 94 -18.35 4.50 -16.44
CA TYR A 94 -19.62 5.19 -16.58
C TYR A 94 -19.51 6.68 -16.21
N ASP A 95 -19.97 7.57 -17.09
CA ASP A 95 -19.80 9.04 -16.95
C ASP A 95 -20.33 9.58 -15.62
N VAL A 96 -21.42 8.99 -15.10
CA VAL A 96 -22.03 9.39 -13.83
C VAL A 96 -21.05 9.24 -12.65
N PHE A 97 -20.19 8.22 -12.67
CA PHE A 97 -19.21 8.01 -11.61
C PHE A 97 -18.22 9.18 -11.51
N TYR A 98 -17.67 9.63 -12.65
CA TYR A 98 -16.76 10.78 -12.66
C TYR A 98 -17.44 12.06 -12.22
N ARG A 99 -18.68 12.30 -12.67
CA ARG A 99 -19.44 13.49 -12.24
C ARG A 99 -19.62 13.53 -10.73
N TYR A 100 -19.87 12.40 -10.07
CA TYR A 100 -19.93 12.34 -8.62
C TYR A 100 -18.60 12.70 -7.96
N VAL A 101 -17.49 12.16 -8.48
CA VAL A 101 -16.15 12.45 -7.96
C VAL A 101 -15.83 13.93 -8.09
N THR A 102 -16.12 14.54 -9.24
CA THR A 102 -15.74 15.94 -9.46
C THR A 102 -16.67 16.89 -8.73
N ASN A 103 -17.96 16.58 -8.60
CA ASN A 103 -18.91 17.39 -7.80
C ASN A 103 -18.47 17.51 -6.33
N SER A 104 -17.65 16.59 -5.82
CA SER A 104 -17.09 16.71 -4.47
C SER A 104 -16.16 17.93 -4.28
N LEU A 105 -15.61 18.51 -5.37
CA LEU A 105 -14.84 19.76 -5.34
C LEU A 105 -15.66 20.95 -4.83
N VAL A 106 -16.99 20.93 -4.97
CA VAL A 106 -17.85 22.00 -4.45
C VAL A 106 -17.75 22.11 -2.93
N PHE A 107 -17.46 21.00 -2.23
CA PHE A 107 -17.35 20.95 -0.77
C PHE A 107 -15.93 21.21 -0.24
N GLY A 108 -14.94 21.45 -1.11
CA GLY A 108 -13.55 21.69 -0.73
C GLY A 108 -12.55 20.68 -1.30
N LEU A 109 -11.28 21.07 -1.34
CA LEU A 109 -10.19 20.25 -1.88
C LEU A 109 -9.89 19.06 -0.95
N SER A 110 -10.04 19.27 0.36
CA SER A 110 -9.92 18.21 1.36
C SER A 110 -10.94 17.07 1.14
N THR A 111 -12.21 17.42 0.92
CA THR A 111 -13.29 16.48 0.61
C THR A 111 -13.02 15.72 -0.68
N PHE A 112 -12.63 16.43 -1.76
CA PHE A 112 -12.26 15.81 -3.03
C PHE A 112 -11.08 14.84 -2.87
N SER A 113 -10.02 15.25 -2.17
CA SER A 113 -8.84 14.42 -1.96
C SER A 113 -9.17 13.17 -1.11
N SER A 114 -10.07 13.28 -0.14
CA SER A 114 -10.57 12.12 0.62
C SER A 114 -11.34 11.15 -0.27
N MET A 115 -12.22 11.66 -1.13
CA MET A 115 -12.96 10.84 -2.10
C MET A 115 -12.00 10.12 -3.06
N ILE A 116 -11.00 10.83 -3.59
CA ILE A 116 -9.96 10.23 -4.45
C ILE A 116 -9.13 9.19 -3.68
N TYR A 117 -8.82 9.43 -2.41
CA TYR A 117 -8.11 8.47 -1.58
C TYR A 117 -8.92 7.17 -1.43
N ASP A 118 -10.21 7.25 -1.10
CA ASP A 118 -11.09 6.08 -0.95
C ASP A 118 -11.22 5.30 -2.26
N LEU A 119 -11.38 6.02 -3.38
CA LEU A 119 -11.42 5.39 -4.70
C LEU A 119 -10.08 4.75 -5.09
N SER A 120 -8.96 5.35 -4.70
CA SER A 120 -7.63 4.78 -4.94
C SER A 120 -7.46 3.43 -4.25
N GLN A 121 -8.09 3.21 -3.09
CA GLN A 121 -8.03 1.91 -2.40
C GLN A 121 -8.69 0.80 -3.22
N ILE A 122 -9.83 1.11 -3.84
CA ILE A 122 -10.53 0.19 -4.74
C ILE A 122 -9.72 0.00 -6.03
N PHE A 123 -9.22 1.09 -6.61
CA PHE A 123 -8.47 1.07 -7.86
C PHE A 123 -7.19 0.22 -7.76
N PHE A 124 -6.43 0.38 -6.68
CA PHE A 124 -5.19 -0.35 -6.43
C PHE A 124 -5.36 -1.64 -5.61
N LEU A 125 -6.59 -2.14 -5.47
CA LEU A 125 -6.88 -3.38 -4.75
C LEU A 125 -6.04 -4.56 -5.27
N HIS A 126 -5.87 -4.66 -6.59
CA HIS A 126 -5.10 -5.73 -7.22
C HIS A 126 -3.64 -5.79 -6.74
N PHE A 127 -2.97 -4.65 -6.52
CA PHE A 127 -1.61 -4.64 -5.96
C PHE A 127 -1.56 -5.14 -4.52
N ASN A 128 -2.57 -4.81 -3.71
CA ASN A 128 -2.70 -5.34 -2.35
C ASN A 128 -2.92 -6.86 -2.39
N CYS A 129 -3.75 -7.36 -3.30
CA CYS A 129 -3.94 -8.79 -3.53
C CYS A 129 -2.63 -9.48 -3.96
N PHE A 130 -1.88 -8.89 -4.88
CA PHE A 130 -0.63 -9.47 -5.40
C PHE A 130 0.42 -9.63 -4.30
N ASP A 131 0.64 -8.58 -3.51
CA ASP A 131 1.55 -8.62 -2.38
C ASP A 131 1.08 -9.62 -1.31
N ALA A 132 -0.23 -9.68 -1.03
CA ALA A 132 -0.78 -10.65 -0.09
C ALA A 132 -0.54 -12.10 -0.55
N TYR A 133 -0.83 -12.41 -1.82
CA TYR A 133 -0.59 -13.73 -2.40
C TYR A 133 0.90 -14.09 -2.37
N ALA A 134 1.77 -13.19 -2.83
CA ALA A 134 3.21 -13.43 -2.85
C ALA A 134 3.80 -13.59 -1.44
N THR A 135 3.36 -12.76 -0.48
CA THR A 135 3.77 -12.87 0.93
C THR A 135 3.34 -14.21 1.52
N LYS A 136 2.09 -14.64 1.30
CA LYS A 136 1.58 -15.91 1.82
C LYS A 136 2.28 -17.11 1.18
N LEU A 137 2.55 -17.05 -0.13
CA LEU A 137 3.29 -18.09 -0.84
C LEU A 137 4.74 -18.19 -0.35
N CYS A 138 5.43 -17.05 -0.21
CA CYS A 138 6.79 -17.02 0.32
C CYS A 138 6.85 -17.54 1.77
N TYR A 139 5.89 -17.14 2.61
CA TYR A 139 5.78 -17.65 3.97
C TYR A 139 5.54 -19.15 4.00
N LEU A 140 4.65 -19.67 3.14
CA LEU A 140 4.40 -21.10 3.01
C LEU A 140 5.68 -21.86 2.62
N CYS A 141 6.39 -21.42 1.58
CA CYS A 141 7.64 -22.04 1.15
C CYS A 141 8.69 -22.05 2.27
N TYR A 142 8.88 -20.92 2.96
CA TYR A 142 9.82 -20.81 4.07
C TYR A 142 9.44 -21.72 5.25
N TYR A 143 8.17 -21.69 5.67
CA TYR A 143 7.67 -22.53 6.76
C TYR A 143 7.79 -24.02 6.44
N THR A 144 7.40 -24.45 5.23
CA THR A 144 7.53 -25.85 4.82
C THR A 144 9.00 -26.28 4.74
N LEU A 145 9.91 -25.40 4.30
CA LEU A 145 11.34 -25.68 4.32
C LEU A 145 11.90 -25.86 5.73
N THR A 146 11.49 -25.05 6.72
CA THR A 146 11.97 -25.20 8.10
C THR A 146 11.46 -26.50 8.75
N VAL A 147 10.22 -26.89 8.45
CA VAL A 147 9.64 -28.17 8.89
C VAL A 147 10.36 -29.34 8.23
N LEU A 148 10.53 -29.32 6.90
CA LEU A 148 11.24 -30.38 6.17
C LEU A 148 12.71 -30.48 6.60
N TRP A 149 13.38 -29.36 6.85
CA TRP A 149 14.75 -29.35 7.38
C TRP A 149 14.87 -30.02 8.75
N SER A 150 13.85 -29.90 9.59
CA SER A 150 13.79 -30.61 10.87
C SER A 150 13.52 -32.10 10.64
N LEU A 151 12.60 -32.44 9.73
CA LEU A 151 12.23 -33.81 9.38
C LEU A 151 13.41 -34.59 8.76
N VAL A 152 14.17 -33.98 7.85
CA VAL A 152 15.36 -34.59 7.22
C VAL A 152 16.44 -34.93 8.27
N ARG A 153 16.50 -34.19 9.38
CA ARG A 153 17.39 -34.47 10.53
C ARG A 153 16.78 -35.43 11.55
N GLY A 154 15.61 -36.01 11.28
CA GLY A 154 14.90 -36.90 12.19
C GLY A 154 14.31 -36.20 13.42
N LYS A 155 14.04 -34.89 13.35
CA LYS A 155 13.46 -34.12 14.47
C LYS A 155 12.02 -33.70 14.14
N LYS A 156 11.08 -33.98 15.04
CA LYS A 156 9.67 -33.58 14.92
C LYS A 156 9.26 -32.72 16.11
N HIS A 157 8.59 -31.60 15.83
CA HIS A 157 7.99 -30.79 16.88
C HIS A 157 6.74 -31.49 17.43
N ASN A 158 6.66 -31.64 18.75
CA ASN A 158 5.53 -32.22 19.44
C ASN A 158 4.71 -31.12 20.12
N PRO A 159 3.54 -30.75 19.59
CA PRO A 159 2.73 -29.65 20.13
C PRO A 159 2.18 -29.95 21.53
N LEU A 160 2.06 -31.23 21.92
CA LEU A 160 1.55 -31.61 23.24
C LEU A 160 2.55 -31.35 24.38
N ARG A 161 3.85 -31.30 24.05
CA ARG A 161 4.95 -31.15 25.03
C ARG A 161 5.89 -30.01 24.69
N GLU A 162 5.53 -29.20 23.69
CA GLU A 162 6.28 -28.05 23.16
C GLU A 162 7.79 -28.32 22.95
N ARG A 163 8.17 -29.53 22.55
CA ARG A 163 9.57 -29.95 22.42
C ARG A 163 9.87 -30.61 21.08
N MET A 164 11.15 -30.65 20.70
CA MET A 164 11.61 -31.38 19.52
C MET A 164 11.97 -32.81 19.91
N ASP A 165 11.17 -33.77 19.46
CA ASP A 165 11.40 -35.20 19.67
C ASP A 165 12.21 -35.79 18.50
N THR A 166 13.16 -36.68 18.80
CA THR A 166 13.89 -37.45 17.79
C THR A 166 13.02 -38.62 17.33
N ILE A 167 12.90 -38.81 16.03
CA ILE A 167 12.09 -39.86 15.41
C ILE A 167 12.94 -40.64 14.41
N THR A 168 12.83 -41.95 14.46
CA THR A 168 13.37 -42.85 13.43
C THR A 168 12.42 -42.90 12.24
N LEU A 169 12.84 -42.30 11.13
CA LEU A 169 12.08 -42.35 9.87
C LEU A 169 12.45 -43.59 9.08
N ASP A 170 11.47 -44.18 8.40
CA ASP A 170 11.76 -45.22 7.40
C ASP A 170 12.53 -44.61 6.22
N THR A 171 13.35 -45.42 5.55
CA THR A 171 14.20 -45.00 4.43
C THR A 171 13.39 -44.31 3.33
N ARG A 172 12.18 -44.83 3.04
CA ARG A 172 11.25 -44.24 2.07
C ARG A 172 10.75 -42.85 2.48
N GLN A 173 10.46 -42.66 3.76
CA GLN A 173 9.98 -41.38 4.28
C GLN A 173 11.08 -40.33 4.26
N GLN A 174 12.31 -40.72 4.62
CA GLN A 174 13.47 -39.84 4.55
C GLN A 174 13.76 -39.42 3.10
N PHE A 175 13.66 -40.33 2.14
CA PHE A 175 13.80 -40.01 0.71
C PHE A 175 12.73 -39.03 0.21
N LEU A 176 11.46 -39.22 0.59
CA LEU A 176 10.39 -38.29 0.21
C LEU A 176 10.62 -36.90 0.81
N ALA A 177 11.02 -36.82 2.09
CA ALA A 177 11.29 -35.56 2.77
C ALA A 177 12.47 -34.80 2.15
N THR A 178 13.56 -35.49 1.82
CA THR A 178 14.71 -34.86 1.15
C THR A 178 14.36 -34.42 -0.27
N SER A 179 13.59 -35.21 -1.01
CA SER A 179 13.13 -34.84 -2.36
C SER A 179 12.26 -33.57 -2.34
N LEU A 180 11.24 -33.52 -1.47
CA LEU A 180 10.39 -32.34 -1.31
C LEU A 180 11.18 -31.12 -0.84
N PHE A 181 12.16 -31.31 0.05
CA PHE A 181 13.04 -30.24 0.52
C PHE A 181 13.85 -29.63 -0.63
N VAL A 182 14.47 -30.48 -1.46
CA VAL A 182 15.24 -30.03 -2.62
C VAL A 182 14.35 -29.32 -3.65
N ILE A 183 13.17 -29.86 -3.94
CA ILE A 183 12.20 -29.22 -4.85
C ILE A 183 11.81 -27.83 -4.34
N LEU A 184 11.44 -27.70 -3.06
CA LEU A 184 11.09 -26.39 -2.48
C LEU A 184 12.26 -25.42 -2.47
N LEU A 185 13.48 -25.90 -2.24
CA LEU A 185 14.69 -25.08 -2.28
C LEU A 185 14.91 -24.48 -3.67
N PHE A 186 14.62 -25.22 -4.75
CA PHE A 186 14.68 -24.70 -6.11
C PHE A 186 13.51 -23.78 -6.50
N ILE A 187 12.35 -23.93 -5.86
CA ILE A 187 11.17 -23.08 -6.08
C ILE A 187 11.32 -21.74 -5.35
N LEU A 188 11.94 -21.73 -4.17
CA LEU A 188 12.04 -20.56 -3.29
C LEU A 188 12.58 -19.30 -3.98
N PRO A 189 13.66 -19.33 -4.79
CA PRO A 189 14.17 -18.14 -5.48
C PRO A 189 13.12 -17.52 -6.41
N THR A 190 12.35 -18.36 -7.12
CA THR A 190 11.29 -17.91 -8.02
C THR A 190 10.21 -17.16 -7.24
N VAL A 191 9.68 -17.76 -6.17
CA VAL A 191 8.66 -17.13 -5.32
C VAL A 191 9.18 -15.84 -4.69
N PHE A 192 10.45 -15.83 -4.26
CA PHE A 192 11.07 -14.69 -3.62
C PHE A 192 11.19 -13.48 -4.57
N VAL A 193 11.56 -13.69 -5.83
CA VAL A 193 11.63 -12.61 -6.83
C VAL A 193 10.26 -11.97 -7.05
N TYR A 194 9.21 -12.79 -7.19
CA TYR A 194 7.83 -12.28 -7.31
C TYR A 194 7.41 -11.48 -6.07
N PHE A 195 7.75 -11.96 -4.88
CA PHE A 195 7.50 -11.23 -3.64
C PHE A 195 8.18 -9.86 -3.63
N VAL A 196 9.47 -9.77 -3.97
CA VAL A 196 10.19 -8.50 -3.97
C VAL A 196 9.59 -7.51 -4.99
N VAL A 197 9.31 -7.96 -6.21
CA VAL A 197 8.76 -7.10 -7.26
C VAL A 197 7.37 -6.56 -6.87
N PHE A 198 6.44 -7.42 -6.45
CA PHE A 198 5.11 -6.94 -6.08
C PHE A 198 5.09 -6.13 -4.79
N ARG A 199 5.95 -6.47 -3.82
CA ARG A 199 6.11 -5.65 -2.62
C ARG A 199 6.60 -4.25 -2.98
N SER A 200 7.55 -4.12 -3.91
CA SER A 200 8.06 -2.82 -4.35
C SER A 200 6.99 -1.98 -5.04
N LEU A 201 6.18 -2.58 -5.92
CA LEU A 201 5.05 -1.92 -6.57
C LEU A 201 4.00 -1.45 -5.55
N ARG A 202 3.65 -2.29 -4.56
CA ARG A 202 2.73 -1.93 -3.48
C ARG A 202 3.25 -0.75 -2.66
N LEU A 203 4.54 -0.73 -2.35
CA LEU A 203 5.15 0.38 -1.61
C LEU A 203 5.10 1.69 -2.41
N ALA A 204 5.37 1.64 -3.72
CA ALA A 204 5.25 2.80 -4.60
C ALA A 204 3.82 3.36 -4.63
N VAL A 205 2.82 2.48 -4.77
CA VAL A 205 1.40 2.88 -4.73
C VAL A 205 1.02 3.46 -3.36
N SER A 206 1.45 2.82 -2.26
CA SER A 206 1.16 3.29 -0.91
C SER A 206 1.77 4.67 -0.65
N ALA A 207 2.94 4.97 -1.22
CA ALA A 207 3.53 6.31 -1.15
C ALA A 207 2.64 7.35 -1.85
N ILE A 208 2.13 7.05 -3.05
CA ILE A 208 1.19 7.94 -3.78
C ILE A 208 -0.09 8.14 -2.96
N GLN A 209 -0.68 7.07 -2.43
CA GLN A 209 -1.87 7.16 -1.59
C GLN A 209 -1.65 8.00 -0.33
N THR A 210 -0.45 7.93 0.27
CA THR A 210 -0.07 8.75 1.43
C THR A 210 -0.03 10.24 1.07
N VAL A 211 0.47 10.58 -0.13
CA VAL A 211 0.44 11.96 -0.63
C VAL A 211 -0.99 12.46 -0.81
N ILE A 212 -1.87 11.64 -1.39
CA ILE A 212 -3.29 12.00 -1.54
C ILE A 212 -3.96 12.20 -0.17
N TYR A 213 -3.70 11.31 0.78
CA TYR A 213 -4.21 11.43 2.15
C TYR A 213 -3.71 12.68 2.87
N PHE A 214 -2.45 13.06 2.64
CA PHE A 214 -1.88 14.29 3.16
C PHE A 214 -2.67 15.51 2.66
N PHE A 215 -2.99 15.57 1.37
CA PHE A 215 -3.87 16.61 0.83
C PHE A 215 -5.30 16.52 1.38
N GLY A 216 -5.85 15.33 1.61
CA GLY A 216 -7.17 15.19 2.24
C GLY A 216 -7.26 15.79 3.64
N THR A 217 -6.16 15.83 4.39
CA THR A 217 -6.13 16.27 5.79
C THR A 217 -5.40 17.61 5.98
N TRP A 218 -5.03 18.31 4.91
CA TRP A 218 -4.20 19.51 4.94
C TRP A 218 -4.72 20.63 5.87
N PRO A 219 -6.04 20.98 5.93
CA PRO A 219 -6.49 22.09 6.77
C PRO A 219 -6.34 21.75 8.26
N PHE A 220 -6.58 20.49 8.61
CA PHE A 220 -6.44 19.98 9.98
C PHE A 220 -4.96 19.92 10.39
N GLN A 221 -4.09 19.41 9.52
CA GLN A 221 -2.65 19.32 9.79
C GLN A 221 -2.02 20.71 10.04
N ILE A 222 -2.36 21.71 9.23
CA ILE A 222 -1.87 23.08 9.41
C ILE A 222 -2.38 23.67 10.73
N PHE A 223 -3.66 23.45 11.04
CA PHE A 223 -4.24 23.93 12.29
C PHE A 223 -3.57 23.28 13.52
N ALA A 224 -3.35 21.97 13.49
CA ALA A 224 -2.68 21.22 14.55
C ALA A 224 -1.23 21.68 14.73
N LEU A 225 -0.49 21.88 13.62
CA LEU A 225 0.88 22.38 13.64
C LEU A 225 0.96 23.80 14.23
N GLN A 226 0.03 24.68 13.84
CA GLN A 226 -0.07 26.02 14.41
C GLN A 226 -0.29 25.98 15.93
N LYS A 227 -1.21 25.13 16.42
CA LYS A 227 -1.46 24.96 17.86
C LYS A 227 -0.26 24.36 18.60
N TYR A 228 0.42 23.39 18.00
CA TYR A 228 1.63 22.78 18.56
C TYR A 228 2.76 23.82 18.72
N VAL A 229 3.01 24.62 17.67
CA VAL A 229 4.02 25.70 17.69
C VAL A 229 3.68 26.75 18.75
N VAL A 230 2.43 27.20 18.81
CA VAL A 230 2.00 28.17 19.84
C VAL A 230 2.23 27.61 21.25
N ARG A 231 1.82 26.36 21.51
CA ARG A 231 2.03 25.71 22.81
C ARG A 231 3.51 25.57 23.16
N LYS A 232 4.36 25.20 22.19
CA LYS A 232 5.79 24.96 22.42
C LYS A 232 6.60 26.22 22.69
N TYR A 233 6.30 27.32 21.99
CA TYR A 233 7.10 28.56 22.10
C TYR A 233 6.49 29.63 23.01
N TYR A 234 5.17 29.62 23.22
CA TYR A 234 4.46 30.63 24.01
C TYR A 234 3.77 30.06 25.26
N GLY A 235 3.72 28.73 25.42
CA GLY A 235 3.22 28.07 26.62
C GLY A 235 4.29 27.94 27.70
N LYS A 236 4.70 29.05 28.33
CA LYS A 236 5.35 28.96 29.65
C LYS A 236 4.26 28.71 30.72
N PRO A 237 4.51 27.88 31.75
CA PRO A 237 3.64 27.83 32.91
C PRO A 237 3.76 29.17 33.64
N ILE A 238 2.62 29.72 34.05
CA ILE A 238 2.60 30.75 35.10
C ILE A 238 3.09 30.02 36.34
N ALA A 239 4.38 30.16 36.66
CA ALA A 239 4.92 29.68 37.93
C ALA A 239 4.36 30.59 39.03
N GLU A 240 3.83 29.93 40.05
CA GLU A 240 3.35 30.47 41.32
C GLU A 240 4.11 31.72 41.78
N GLU A 241 3.40 32.86 41.82
CA GLU A 241 3.75 33.98 42.68
C GLU A 241 2.91 33.84 43.97
N THR A 242 3.27 32.83 44.76
CA THR A 242 2.97 32.76 46.19
C THR A 242 4.30 32.86 46.94
N SER A 243 4.32 33.66 48.02
CA SER A 243 5.47 34.20 48.79
C SER A 243 6.00 35.51 48.18
N ASP A 244 5.96 36.69 48.82
CA ASP A 244 6.01 37.02 50.24
C ASP A 244 5.15 38.25 50.59
N SER A 245 4.33 38.16 51.64
CA SER A 245 3.92 39.33 52.43
C SER A 245 4.75 39.31 53.72
N PRO A 246 5.62 40.29 53.97
CA PRO A 246 6.34 40.36 55.23
C PRO A 246 5.39 40.85 56.33
N ALA A 247 5.62 40.30 57.52
CA ALA A 247 5.01 40.71 58.76
C ALA A 247 5.16 42.22 59.01
N THR A 248 4.06 42.86 59.40
CA THR A 248 3.97 43.93 60.41
C THR A 248 2.53 44.04 60.88
#